data_AF-G4QAG2-F1
#
_entry.id   AF-G4QAG2-F1
#
_cell.length_a   1.000
_cell.length_b   1.000
_cell.length_c   1.000
_cell.angle_alpha   90.00
_cell.angle_beta   90.00
_cell.angle_gamma   90.00
#
_symmetry.space_group_name_H-M   'P 1'
#
loop_
_entity.id
_entity.type
_entity.pdbx_description
1 polymer ?
#
loop_
_entity_poly.entity_id
_entity_poly.type
_entity_poly.pdbx_seq_one_letter_code
_entity_poly.pdbx_strand_id
1 'polypeptide(L)'
;MNRTIYKVNKTVDDAIVRPVAELYSAVLPGGAKRCISNIFSNLDDVWSGINSLLQGRGVDFFNTLGRVVQNSTMGVGGCFDVATKNGVPKIPNDFGTTLAVWGLGEGPYLYLPILGPSNLRDGVGLLGDSVGTTLVYSSPSAIENVRLRNTLLGLKYTDIRYKLLEVENMTKGLALDEYAFIRDAYLQNRRALVRSKLEPNGLYQEELAAEKRAKQSKVLIQKDNLPVYEDPESNLPQYDDPESDLPQYEDPEAASPSTPQYVDPSVPQYEDPGE
;
A
#
# COMPACT_ATOMS: atom_id res chain seq x y z
N MET A 1 -6.57 0.52 28.43
CA MET A 1 -5.56 1.51 28.03
C MET A 1 -5.39 1.57 26.51
N ASN A 2 -4.91 0.51 25.83
CA ASN A 2 -4.65 0.53 24.38
C ASN A 2 -5.86 0.96 23.52
N ARG A 3 -7.07 0.43 23.78
CA ARG A 3 -8.29 0.86 23.07
C ARG A 3 -8.61 2.34 23.26
N THR A 4 -8.30 2.91 24.41
CA THR A 4 -8.52 4.34 24.69
C THR A 4 -7.57 5.20 23.85
N ILE A 5 -6.29 4.84 23.83
CA ILE A 5 -5.27 5.53 23.01
C ILE A 5 -5.62 5.40 21.52
N TYR A 6 -6.08 4.21 21.10
CA TYR A 6 -6.59 4.02 19.75
C TYR A 6 -7.73 4.98 19.40
N LYS A 7 -8.73 5.14 20.27
CA LYS A 7 -9.83 6.10 20.05
C LYS A 7 -9.32 7.54 19.92
N VAL A 8 -8.36 7.94 20.75
CA VAL A 8 -7.74 9.27 20.67
C VAL A 8 -7.00 9.45 19.34
N ASN A 9 -6.12 8.52 18.98
CA ASN A 9 -5.39 8.58 17.71
C ASN A 9 -6.34 8.58 16.51
N LYS A 10 -7.39 7.75 16.53
CA LYS A 10 -8.40 7.69 15.47
C LYS A 10 -9.16 9.01 15.33
N THR A 11 -9.54 9.63 16.45
CA THR A 11 -10.22 10.94 16.44
C THR A 11 -9.32 12.02 15.81
N VAL A 12 -8.03 12.04 16.18
CA VAL A 12 -7.05 12.98 15.61
C VAL A 12 -6.82 12.69 14.12
N ASP A 13 -6.71 11.42 13.75
CA ASP A 13 -6.55 11.00 12.36
C ASP A 13 -7.74 11.44 11.51
N ASP A 14 -8.96 11.11 11.92
CA ASP A 14 -10.18 11.43 11.19
C ASP A 14 -10.42 12.95 11.10
N ALA A 15 -10.02 13.72 12.12
CA ALA A 15 -10.21 15.17 12.14
C ALA A 15 -9.14 15.95 11.36
N ILE A 16 -7.89 15.45 11.30
CA ILE A 16 -6.75 16.22 10.80
C ILE A 16 -5.96 15.46 9.75
N VAL A 17 -5.44 14.28 10.10
CA VAL A 17 -4.43 13.59 9.29
C VAL A 17 -5.03 13.00 8.01
N ARG A 18 -6.21 12.38 8.10
CA ARG A 18 -6.97 11.84 6.96
C ARG A 18 -7.33 12.95 5.94
N PRO A 19 -7.97 14.07 6.32
CA PRO A 19 -8.23 15.17 5.38
C PRO A 19 -6.97 15.69 4.68
N VAL A 20 -5.85 15.81 5.40
CA VAL A 20 -4.57 16.24 4.81
C VAL A 20 -4.04 15.23 3.80
N ALA A 21 -4.14 13.93 4.10
CA ALA A 21 -3.74 12.86 3.18
C ALA A 21 -4.64 12.75 1.94
N GLU A 22 -5.95 12.97 2.09
CA GLU A 22 -6.90 13.06 0.98
C GLU A 22 -6.58 14.26 0.08
N LEU A 23 -6.31 15.44 0.67
CA LEU A 23 -5.88 16.63 -0.07
C LEU A 23 -4.55 16.39 -0.82
N TYR A 24 -3.57 15.78 -0.15
CA TYR A 24 -2.31 15.35 -0.79
C TYR A 24 -2.57 14.43 -1.98
N SER A 25 -3.49 13.48 -1.84
CA SER A 25 -3.88 12.57 -2.93
C SER A 25 -4.53 13.30 -4.10
N ALA A 26 -5.38 14.29 -3.82
CA ALA A 26 -6.14 15.04 -4.80
C ALA A 26 -5.29 16.07 -5.56
N VAL A 27 -4.35 16.74 -4.88
CA VAL A 27 -3.55 17.83 -5.46
C VAL A 27 -2.35 17.29 -6.25
N LEU A 28 -1.70 16.22 -5.78
CA LEU A 28 -0.49 15.72 -6.42
C LEU A 28 -0.77 14.63 -7.46
N PRO A 29 -0.17 14.73 -8.66
CA PRO A 29 -0.29 13.68 -9.67
C PRO A 29 0.38 12.38 -9.19
N GLY A 30 -0.12 11.24 -9.65
CA GLY A 30 0.38 9.91 -9.23
C GLY A 30 1.88 9.70 -9.44
N GLY A 31 2.50 10.37 -10.44
CA GLY A 31 3.96 10.36 -10.62
C GLY A 31 4.71 11.03 -9.46
N ALA A 32 4.26 12.21 -9.02
CA ALA A 32 4.88 12.94 -7.92
C ALA A 32 4.71 12.19 -6.58
N LYS A 33 3.52 11.65 -6.31
CA LYS A 33 3.27 10.83 -5.11
C LYS A 33 4.22 9.63 -5.04
N ARG A 34 4.38 8.89 -6.14
CA ARG A 34 5.32 7.77 -6.24
C ARG A 34 6.77 8.21 -6.04
N CYS A 35 7.17 9.34 -6.62
CA CYS A 35 8.50 9.90 -6.45
C CYS A 35 8.81 10.19 -4.97
N ILE A 36 7.93 10.91 -4.27
CA ILE A 36 8.04 11.25 -2.84
C ILE A 36 8.12 9.96 -2.00
N SER A 37 7.21 9.03 -2.26
CA SER A 37 7.17 7.70 -1.64
C SER A 37 8.51 6.94 -1.79
N ASN A 38 9.09 6.96 -2.99
CA ASN A 38 10.34 6.24 -3.27
C ASN A 38 11.55 6.93 -2.62
N ILE A 39 11.60 8.27 -2.60
CA ILE A 39 12.66 9.03 -1.94
C ILE A 39 12.71 8.67 -0.44
N PHE A 40 11.58 8.72 0.26
CA PHE A 40 11.55 8.34 1.68
C PHE A 40 11.86 6.86 1.89
N SER A 41 11.38 5.98 1.00
CA SER A 41 11.70 4.54 1.05
C SER A 41 13.21 4.28 0.87
N ASN A 42 13.88 5.02 0.00
CA ASN A 42 15.31 4.94 -0.27
C ASN A 42 16.14 5.46 0.92
N LEU A 43 15.68 6.53 1.57
CA LEU A 43 16.26 7.04 2.81
C LEU A 43 16.14 6.03 3.96
N ASP A 44 14.98 5.38 4.10
CA ASP A 44 14.76 4.34 5.11
C ASP A 44 15.66 3.10 4.86
N ASP A 45 16.01 2.80 3.60
CA ASP A 45 16.91 1.69 3.25
C ASP A 45 18.32 1.88 3.86
N VAL A 46 18.79 3.11 4.06
CA VAL A 46 20.09 3.37 4.72
C VAL A 46 20.11 2.81 6.14
N TRP A 47 19.10 3.16 6.95
CA TRP A 47 18.99 2.68 8.33
C TRP A 47 18.69 1.19 8.39
N SER A 48 17.91 0.69 7.43
CA SER A 48 17.67 -0.75 7.27
C SER A 48 18.96 -1.53 7.02
N GLY A 49 19.85 -1.01 6.17
CA GLY A 49 21.16 -1.59 5.91
C GLY A 49 22.00 -1.68 7.18
N ILE A 50 22.07 -0.59 7.96
CA ILE A 50 22.80 -0.59 9.23
C ILE A 50 22.24 -1.65 10.19
N ASN A 51 20.92 -1.81 10.26
CA ASN A 51 20.32 -2.88 11.05
C ASN A 51 20.66 -4.27 10.51
N SER A 52 20.75 -4.48 9.18
CA SER A 52 21.28 -5.74 8.63
C SER A 52 22.70 -6.01 9.12
N LEU A 53 23.55 -4.98 9.16
CA LEU A 53 24.92 -5.10 9.66
C LEU A 53 24.94 -5.44 11.17
N LEU A 54 24.13 -4.76 11.99
CA LEU A 54 23.99 -5.04 13.43
C LEU A 54 23.44 -6.45 13.71
N GLN A 55 22.65 -7.00 12.80
CA GLN A 55 22.16 -8.38 12.85
C GLN A 55 23.21 -9.41 12.37
N GLY A 56 24.41 -8.99 11.98
CA GLY A 56 25.45 -9.86 11.42
C GLY A 56 25.20 -10.30 9.98
N ARG A 57 24.25 -9.67 9.28
CA ARG A 57 23.80 -10.03 7.92
C ARG A 57 24.50 -9.15 6.87
N GLY A 58 25.79 -9.40 6.67
CA GLY A 58 26.65 -8.60 5.78
C GLY A 58 26.17 -8.57 4.32
N VAL A 59 25.73 -9.70 3.77
CA VAL A 59 25.20 -9.77 2.39
C VAL A 59 23.99 -8.85 2.23
N ASP A 60 23.07 -8.87 3.19
CA ASP A 60 21.88 -8.02 3.15
C ASP A 60 22.21 -6.55 3.33
N PHE A 61 23.22 -6.22 4.12
CA PHE A 61 23.75 -4.86 4.24
C PHE A 61 24.23 -4.35 2.88
N PHE A 62 25.11 -5.09 2.19
CA PHE A 62 25.61 -4.69 0.88
C PHE A 62 24.52 -4.64 -0.19
N ASN A 63 23.58 -5.59 -0.19
CA ASN A 63 22.42 -5.54 -1.10
C ASN A 63 21.58 -4.27 -0.86
N THR A 64 21.32 -3.94 0.40
CA THR A 64 20.53 -2.74 0.76
C THR A 64 21.27 -1.45 0.40
N LEU A 65 22.57 -1.36 0.67
CA LEU A 65 23.38 -0.21 0.24
C LEU A 65 23.46 -0.10 -1.29
N GLY A 66 23.58 -1.22 -1.99
CA GLY A 66 23.53 -1.28 -3.45
C GLY A 66 22.23 -0.69 -3.98
N ARG A 67 21.09 -1.01 -3.35
CA ARG A 67 19.80 -0.38 -3.66
C ARG A 67 19.84 1.14 -3.48
N VAL A 68 20.35 1.61 -2.34
CA VAL A 68 20.44 3.06 -2.04
C VAL A 68 21.27 3.78 -3.10
N VAL A 69 22.43 3.22 -3.46
CA VAL A 69 23.32 3.81 -4.46
C VAL A 69 22.64 3.83 -5.83
N GLN A 70 22.05 2.72 -6.28
CA GLN A 70 21.37 2.63 -7.58
C GLN A 70 20.19 3.60 -7.68
N ASN A 71 19.32 3.63 -6.66
CA ASN A 71 18.16 4.51 -6.65
C ASN A 71 18.55 5.99 -6.53
N SER A 72 19.60 6.31 -5.78
CA SER A 72 20.06 7.71 -5.66
C SER A 72 20.74 8.22 -6.93
N THR A 73 21.48 7.36 -7.63
CA THR A 73 22.24 7.74 -8.84
C THR A 73 21.40 7.60 -10.11
N MET A 74 20.97 6.39 -10.43
CA MET A 74 20.19 6.08 -11.64
C MET A 74 18.70 6.41 -11.47
N GLY A 75 18.21 6.37 -10.22
CA GLY A 75 16.81 6.65 -9.89
C GLY A 75 16.51 8.11 -9.58
N VAL A 76 17.39 9.05 -9.94
CA VAL A 76 17.22 10.51 -9.74
C VAL A 76 16.94 10.83 -8.26
N GLY A 77 17.93 10.63 -7.41
CA GLY A 77 17.82 10.93 -5.97
C GLY A 77 16.85 10.01 -5.21
N GLY A 78 16.50 8.86 -5.77
CA GLY A 78 15.55 7.91 -5.18
C GLY A 78 14.11 8.07 -5.67
N CYS A 79 13.82 8.97 -6.61
CA CYS A 79 12.49 9.14 -7.20
C CYS A 79 12.00 7.87 -7.92
N PHE A 80 12.92 7.13 -8.54
CA PHE A 80 12.64 5.87 -9.21
C PHE A 80 13.35 4.71 -8.50
N ASP A 81 12.60 3.65 -8.16
CA ASP A 81 13.16 2.43 -7.59
C ASP A 81 13.74 1.53 -8.71
N VAL A 82 14.90 1.92 -9.21
CA VAL A 82 15.66 1.21 -10.26
C VAL A 82 16.18 -0.13 -9.72
N ALA A 83 16.56 -0.19 -8.44
CA ALA A 83 17.12 -1.39 -7.85
C ALA A 83 16.11 -2.55 -7.83
N THR A 84 14.84 -2.28 -7.49
CA THR A 84 13.78 -3.29 -7.57
C THR A 84 13.56 -3.74 -9.01
N LYS A 85 13.60 -2.84 -10.00
CA LYS A 85 13.47 -3.19 -11.42
C LYS A 85 14.62 -4.10 -11.90
N ASN A 86 15.80 -3.95 -11.30
CA ASN A 86 16.97 -4.79 -11.56
C ASN A 86 17.02 -6.09 -10.71
N GLY A 87 15.92 -6.43 -10.03
CA GLY A 87 15.80 -7.68 -9.29
C GLY A 87 16.45 -7.70 -7.91
N VAL A 88 16.83 -6.55 -7.37
CA VAL A 88 17.34 -6.46 -5.98
C VAL A 88 16.15 -6.14 -5.06
N PRO A 89 15.58 -7.08 -4.29
CA PRO A 89 14.41 -6.81 -3.47
C PRO A 89 14.76 -5.95 -2.25
N LYS A 90 13.79 -5.16 -1.77
CA LYS A 90 13.93 -4.40 -0.52
C LYS A 90 14.00 -5.35 0.67
N ILE A 91 14.93 -5.09 1.58
CA ILE A 91 15.10 -5.83 2.83
C ILE A 91 14.74 -4.87 3.96
N PRO A 92 13.51 -4.90 4.49
CA PRO A 92 13.11 -4.00 5.57
C PRO A 92 13.67 -4.50 6.91
N ASN A 93 14.35 -3.61 7.64
CA ASN A 93 14.86 -3.81 8.99
C ASN A 93 14.74 -2.50 9.78
N ASP A 94 14.55 -2.67 11.08
CA ASP A 94 14.51 -1.59 12.06
C ASP A 94 15.20 -2.08 13.34
N PHE A 95 15.40 -1.19 14.31
CA PHE A 95 16.09 -1.56 15.53
C PHE A 95 15.31 -2.59 16.35
N GLY A 96 13.98 -2.61 16.26
CA GLY A 96 13.16 -3.65 16.89
C GLY A 96 13.41 -5.05 16.31
N THR A 97 13.64 -5.19 15.00
CA THR A 97 14.02 -6.50 14.41
C THR A 97 15.43 -6.90 14.81
N THR A 98 16.34 -5.93 14.91
CA THR A 98 17.70 -6.17 15.44
C THR A 98 17.67 -6.68 16.88
N LEU A 99 16.89 -6.03 17.76
CA LEU A 99 16.68 -6.52 19.13
C LEU A 99 16.09 -7.93 19.16
N ALA A 100 15.21 -8.27 18.21
CA ALA A 100 14.66 -9.61 18.09
C ALA A 100 15.72 -10.65 17.74
N VAL A 101 16.60 -10.34 16.79
CA VAL A 101 17.76 -11.19 16.43
C VAL A 101 18.71 -11.36 17.61
N TRP A 102 18.84 -10.33 18.45
CA TRP A 102 19.64 -10.38 19.67
C TRP A 102 18.94 -11.10 20.84
N GLY A 103 17.75 -11.68 20.61
CA GLY A 103 17.05 -12.54 21.56
C GLY A 103 16.00 -11.83 22.43
N LEU A 104 15.72 -10.54 22.21
CA LEU A 104 14.63 -9.88 22.92
C LEU A 104 13.28 -10.36 22.37
N GLY A 105 12.46 -10.94 23.25
CA GLY A 105 11.07 -11.32 22.94
C GLY A 105 10.19 -10.11 22.62
N GLU A 106 9.04 -10.34 21.97
CA GLU A 106 8.10 -9.27 21.58
C GLU A 106 7.55 -8.48 22.79
N GLY A 107 7.32 -9.16 23.91
CA GLY A 107 6.69 -8.58 25.10
C GLY A 107 5.21 -8.23 24.87
N PRO A 108 4.58 -7.50 25.81
CA PRO A 108 3.17 -7.14 25.70
C PRO A 108 2.91 -6.20 24.52
N TYR A 109 1.73 -6.34 23.92
CA TYR A 109 1.23 -5.42 22.90
C TYR A 109 0.84 -4.06 23.52
N LEU A 110 1.24 -2.99 22.84
CA LEU A 110 0.98 -1.61 23.25
C LEU A 110 0.40 -0.84 22.06
N TYR A 111 -0.51 0.09 22.33
CA TYR A 111 -0.94 1.06 21.32
C TYR A 111 -0.44 2.44 21.76
N LEU A 112 0.50 2.99 21.01
CA LEU A 112 1.24 4.21 21.37
C LEU A 112 0.49 5.46 20.89
N PRO A 113 0.47 6.54 21.69
CA PRO A 113 -0.06 7.83 21.26
C PRO A 113 0.65 8.31 20.00
N ILE A 114 -0.11 8.73 19.00
CA ILE A 114 0.35 9.20 17.67
C ILE A 114 1.04 8.11 16.81
N LEU A 115 1.88 7.26 17.40
CA LEU A 115 2.71 6.27 16.71
C LEU A 115 1.97 4.99 16.30
N GLY A 116 0.89 4.63 17.02
CA GLY A 116 0.03 3.51 16.66
C GLY A 116 0.44 2.15 17.27
N PRO A 117 0.11 1.02 16.62
CA PRO A 117 0.31 -0.31 17.19
C PRO A 117 1.80 -0.65 17.34
N SER A 118 2.17 -1.25 18.47
CA SER A 118 3.54 -1.65 18.80
C SER A 118 3.56 -2.83 19.80
N ASN A 119 4.74 -3.28 20.19
CA ASN A 119 4.95 -4.13 21.37
C ASN A 119 6.11 -3.56 22.19
N LEU A 120 6.37 -4.12 23.39
CA LEU A 120 7.41 -3.57 24.27
C LEU A 120 8.78 -3.49 23.58
N ARG A 121 9.20 -4.54 22.88
CA ARG A 121 10.49 -4.56 22.17
C ARG A 121 10.53 -3.51 21.07
N ASP A 122 9.50 -3.46 20.24
CA ASP A 122 9.44 -2.54 19.11
C ASP A 122 9.28 -1.09 19.58
N GLY A 123 8.63 -0.85 20.72
CA GLY A 123 8.56 0.45 21.37
C GLY A 123 9.93 0.96 21.81
N VAL A 124 10.78 0.09 22.36
CA VAL A 124 12.21 0.40 22.62
C VAL A 124 12.96 0.54 21.29
N GLY A 125 12.63 -0.29 20.30
CA GLY A 125 13.10 -0.22 18.91
C GLY A 125 13.00 1.20 18.35
N LEU A 126 11.84 1.84 18.50
CA LEU A 126 11.59 3.21 18.02
C LEU A 126 12.57 4.25 18.59
N LEU A 127 13.06 4.08 19.82
CA LEU A 127 14.07 4.97 20.39
C LEU A 127 15.41 4.81 19.66
N GLY A 128 15.80 3.55 19.41
CA GLY A 128 16.99 3.25 18.61
C GLY A 128 16.87 3.74 17.17
N ASP A 129 15.70 3.59 16.56
CA ASP A 129 15.41 4.11 15.22
C ASP A 129 15.51 5.64 15.18
N SER A 130 14.97 6.34 16.19
CA SER A 130 15.04 7.80 16.27
C SER A 130 16.47 8.32 16.39
N VAL A 131 17.29 7.67 17.22
CA VAL A 131 18.70 8.03 17.40
C VAL A 131 19.49 7.69 16.13
N GLY A 132 19.33 6.47 15.63
CA GLY A 132 20.04 5.96 14.47
C GLY A 132 19.82 6.79 13.22
N THR A 133 18.57 6.97 12.83
CA THR A 133 18.20 7.75 11.62
C THR A 133 18.63 9.21 11.69
N THR A 134 18.76 9.77 12.90
CA THR A 134 19.30 11.11 13.13
C THR A 134 20.83 11.12 12.99
N LEU A 135 21.54 10.15 13.60
CA LEU A 135 23.00 10.05 13.54
C LEU A 135 23.53 9.81 12.12
N VAL A 136 22.81 9.03 11.30
CA VAL A 136 23.22 8.75 9.92
C VAL A 136 22.58 9.68 8.89
N TYR A 137 21.91 10.75 9.35
CA TYR A 137 21.29 11.77 8.50
C TYR A 137 20.36 11.21 7.40
N SER A 138 19.77 10.04 7.64
CA SER A 138 18.88 9.36 6.70
C SER A 138 17.41 9.72 6.93
N SER A 139 17.10 10.53 7.94
CA SER A 139 15.74 11.00 8.23
C SER A 139 15.68 12.52 8.15
N PRO A 140 14.53 13.10 7.73
CA PRO A 140 14.30 14.54 7.86
C PRO A 140 14.56 15.07 9.28
N SER A 141 14.42 14.25 10.33
CA SER A 141 14.67 14.64 11.72
C SER A 141 16.09 15.15 11.99
N ALA A 142 17.07 14.79 11.15
CA ALA A 142 18.46 15.22 11.27
C ALA A 142 18.71 16.66 10.75
N ILE A 143 17.70 17.29 10.14
CA ILE A 143 17.82 18.65 9.60
C ILE A 143 17.71 19.68 10.72
N GLU A 144 18.74 20.52 10.86
CA GLU A 144 18.79 21.58 11.89
C GLU A 144 17.73 22.67 11.68
N ASN A 145 17.44 23.01 10.42
CA ASN A 145 16.41 23.99 10.10
C ASN A 145 15.02 23.44 10.48
N VAL A 146 14.50 23.93 11.61
CA VAL A 146 13.23 23.47 12.20
C VAL A 146 12.07 23.55 11.23
N ARG A 147 11.99 24.62 10.43
CA ARG A 147 10.89 24.82 9.47
C ARG A 147 10.94 23.77 8.36
N LEU A 148 12.10 23.59 7.74
CA LEU A 148 12.30 22.60 6.68
C LEU A 148 12.10 21.18 7.22
N ARG A 149 12.70 20.87 8.37
CA ARG A 149 12.55 19.59 9.08
C ARG A 149 11.08 19.23 9.29
N ASN A 150 10.33 20.12 9.95
CA ASN A 150 8.93 19.84 10.28
C ASN A 150 8.07 19.73 9.01
N THR A 151 8.39 20.49 7.96
CA THR A 151 7.70 20.38 6.66
C THR A 151 7.94 19.01 6.03
N LEU A 152 9.18 18.54 5.99
CA LEU A 152 9.53 17.23 5.41
C LEU A 152 9.02 16.06 6.26
N LEU A 153 9.02 16.18 7.58
CA LEU A 153 8.37 15.20 8.47
C LEU A 153 6.87 15.15 8.21
N GLY A 154 6.20 16.30 8.13
CA GLY A 154 4.78 16.40 7.78
C GLY A 154 4.48 15.73 6.44
N LEU A 155 5.32 15.98 5.43
CA LEU A 155 5.22 15.34 4.13
C LEU A 155 5.39 13.81 4.21
N LYS A 156 6.40 13.32 4.95
CA LYS A 156 6.62 11.87 5.15
C LYS A 156 5.42 11.21 5.81
N TYR A 157 4.89 11.78 6.89
CA TYR A 157 3.72 11.22 7.58
C TYR A 157 2.46 11.29 6.72
N THR A 158 2.29 12.35 5.93
CA THR A 158 1.17 12.48 4.99
C THR A 158 1.25 11.41 3.89
N ASP A 159 2.43 11.17 3.31
CA ASP A 159 2.66 10.12 2.32
C ASP A 159 2.40 8.71 2.88
N ILE A 160 2.82 8.46 4.13
CA ILE A 160 2.51 7.20 4.85
C ILE A 160 0.99 7.04 5.01
N ARG A 161 0.29 8.08 5.51
CA ARG A 161 -1.17 7.98 5.69
C ARG A 161 -1.90 7.81 4.38
N TYR A 162 -1.47 8.49 3.32
CA TYR A 162 -2.00 8.32 1.97
C TYR A 162 -1.97 6.85 1.52
N LYS A 163 -0.83 6.15 1.69
CA LYS A 163 -0.73 4.71 1.38
C LYS A 163 -1.69 3.87 2.21
N LEU A 164 -1.94 4.25 3.46
CA LEU A 164 -2.87 3.55 4.33
C LEU A 164 -4.33 3.80 3.97
N LEU A 165 -4.68 4.95 3.38
CA LEU A 165 -6.05 5.22 2.92
C LEU A 165 -6.49 4.23 1.84
N GLU A 166 -5.59 3.84 0.94
CA GLU A 166 -5.89 2.85 -0.10
C GLU A 166 -6.26 1.51 0.52
N VAL A 167 -5.45 1.02 1.47
CA VAL A 167 -5.71 -0.23 2.19
C VAL A 167 -6.98 -0.14 3.04
N GLU A 168 -7.19 0.99 3.71
CA GLU A 168 -8.38 1.23 4.52
C GLU A 168 -9.64 1.20 3.65
N ASN A 169 -9.66 1.86 2.50
CA ASN A 169 -10.80 1.86 1.60
C ASN A 169 -11.16 0.47 1.08
N MET A 170 -10.16 -0.41 0.89
CA MET A 170 -10.38 -1.81 0.52
C MET A 170 -10.91 -2.67 1.66
N THR A 171 -10.67 -2.25 2.91
CA THR A 171 -11.00 -3.04 4.11
C THR A 171 -12.12 -2.45 4.95
N LYS A 172 -12.63 -1.28 4.55
CA LYS A 172 -13.67 -0.53 5.25
C LYS A 172 -14.94 -1.37 5.35
N GLY A 173 -15.47 -1.50 6.55
CA GLY A 173 -16.69 -2.26 6.82
C GLY A 173 -16.52 -3.78 6.90
N LEU A 174 -15.31 -4.32 6.70
CA LEU A 174 -15.06 -5.77 6.82
C LEU A 174 -14.92 -6.26 8.27
N ALA A 175 -14.55 -5.37 9.19
CA ALA A 175 -14.27 -5.73 10.59
C ALA A 175 -15.34 -5.17 11.54
N LEU A 176 -15.96 -6.05 12.33
CA LEU A 176 -16.86 -5.67 13.42
C LEU A 176 -16.12 -4.91 14.54
N ASP A 177 -14.83 -5.23 14.75
CA ASP A 177 -13.93 -4.54 15.68
C ASP A 177 -12.63 -4.14 14.96
N GLU A 178 -12.61 -2.90 14.47
CA GLU A 178 -11.47 -2.33 13.73
C GLU A 178 -10.17 -2.35 14.57
N TYR A 179 -10.24 -2.10 15.87
CA TYR A 179 -9.07 -2.13 16.75
C TYR A 179 -8.47 -3.53 16.86
N ALA A 180 -9.32 -4.55 17.07
CA ALA A 180 -8.86 -5.93 17.15
C ALA A 180 -8.22 -6.37 15.84
N PHE A 181 -8.82 -6.00 14.70
CA PHE A 181 -8.27 -6.26 13.38
C PHE A 181 -6.88 -5.63 13.19
N ILE A 182 -6.71 -4.33 13.52
CA ILE A 182 -5.42 -3.63 13.41
C ILE A 182 -4.37 -4.29 14.31
N ARG A 183 -4.72 -4.63 15.55
CA ARG A 183 -3.82 -5.30 16.49
C ARG A 183 -3.34 -6.64 15.92
N ASP A 184 -4.27 -7.47 15.45
CA ASP A 184 -3.95 -8.81 15.01
C ASP A 184 -3.15 -8.79 13.70
N ALA A 185 -3.50 -7.89 12.76
CA ALA A 185 -2.73 -7.64 11.54
C ALA A 185 -1.30 -7.17 11.86
N TYR A 186 -1.13 -6.23 12.81
CA TYR A 186 0.19 -5.78 13.25
C TYR A 186 1.02 -6.93 13.81
N LEU A 187 0.46 -7.70 14.76
CA LEU A 187 1.19 -8.81 15.41
C LEU A 187 1.56 -9.90 14.42
N GLN A 188 0.65 -10.26 13.50
CA GLN A 188 0.93 -11.24 12.45
C GLN A 188 2.05 -10.75 11.52
N ASN A 189 1.95 -9.53 10.99
CA ASN A 189 2.96 -8.95 10.12
C ASN A 189 4.32 -8.84 10.83
N ARG A 190 4.33 -8.44 12.10
CA ARG A 190 5.57 -8.27 12.86
C ARG A 190 6.25 -9.61 13.18
N ARG A 191 5.48 -10.63 13.56
CA ARG A 191 6.01 -11.99 13.78
C ARG A 191 6.53 -12.59 12.49
N ALA A 192 5.84 -12.37 11.37
CA ALA A 192 6.30 -12.77 10.04
C ALA A 192 7.65 -12.14 9.69
N LEU A 193 7.76 -10.83 9.89
CA LEU A 193 9.00 -10.10 9.64
C LEU A 193 10.15 -10.63 10.52
N VAL A 194 9.96 -10.73 11.84
CA VAL A 194 10.99 -11.24 12.76
C VAL A 194 11.39 -12.67 12.43
N ARG A 195 10.43 -13.55 12.12
CA ARG A 195 10.72 -14.94 11.75
C ARG A 195 11.60 -15.02 10.51
N SER A 196 11.30 -14.21 9.49
CA SER A 196 12.17 -14.11 8.29
C SER A 196 13.60 -13.65 8.60
N LYS A 197 13.82 -12.99 9.74
CA LYS A 197 15.15 -12.58 10.19
C LYS A 197 15.92 -13.69 10.89
N LEU A 198 15.21 -14.50 11.68
CA LEU A 198 15.76 -15.63 12.42
C LEU A 198 16.01 -16.85 11.52
N GLU A 199 15.23 -17.02 10.45
CA GLU A 199 15.33 -18.15 9.51
C GLU A 199 15.68 -17.65 8.09
N PRO A 200 16.92 -17.17 7.85
CA PRO A 200 17.30 -16.52 6.60
C PRO A 200 17.37 -17.45 5.38
N ASN A 201 17.41 -18.77 5.57
CA ASN A 201 17.63 -19.76 4.50
C ASN A 201 16.39 -20.06 3.64
N GLY A 202 15.39 -19.17 3.62
CA GLY A 202 14.22 -19.32 2.76
C GLY A 202 13.17 -20.33 3.24
N LEU A 203 13.42 -21.09 4.32
CA LEU A 203 12.46 -22.05 4.88
C LEU A 203 11.09 -21.39 5.14
N TYR A 204 11.11 -20.18 5.71
CA TYR A 204 9.91 -19.40 5.95
C TYR A 204 9.26 -18.88 4.66
N GLN A 205 10.04 -18.48 3.65
CA GLN A 205 9.49 -18.01 2.38
C GLN A 205 8.84 -19.15 1.60
N GLU A 206 9.42 -20.36 1.66
CA GLU A 206 8.81 -21.58 1.15
C GLU A 206 7.54 -21.95 1.91
N GLU A 207 7.56 -21.90 3.25
CA GLU A 207 6.38 -22.16 4.08
C GLU A 207 5.26 -21.15 3.81
N LEU A 208 5.59 -19.86 3.69
CA LEU A 208 4.62 -18.81 3.37
C LEU A 208 4.08 -18.94 1.94
N ALA A 209 4.94 -19.31 0.98
CA ALA A 209 4.52 -19.60 -0.38
C ALA A 209 3.64 -20.86 -0.44
N ALA A 210 3.95 -21.87 0.36
CA ALA A 210 3.13 -23.07 0.51
C ALA A 210 1.78 -22.76 1.17
N GLU A 211 1.74 -21.93 2.21
CA GLU A 211 0.51 -21.50 2.88
C GLU A 211 -0.37 -20.67 1.93
N LYS A 212 0.22 -19.74 1.17
CA LYS A 212 -0.50 -18.97 0.13
C LYS A 212 -1.08 -19.89 -0.93
N ARG A 213 -0.29 -20.85 -1.44
CA ARG A 213 -0.77 -21.88 -2.39
C ARG A 213 -1.91 -22.71 -1.80
N ALA A 214 -1.81 -23.10 -0.53
CA ALA A 214 -2.83 -23.89 0.17
C ALA A 214 -4.12 -23.11 0.45
N LYS A 215 -4.03 -21.81 0.75
CA LYS A 215 -5.22 -20.94 0.89
C LYS A 215 -5.87 -20.69 -0.46
N GLN A 216 -5.07 -20.43 -1.49
CA GLN A 216 -5.57 -20.23 -2.86
C GLN A 216 -6.23 -21.50 -3.40
N SER A 217 -5.66 -22.68 -3.16
CA SER A 217 -6.28 -23.95 -3.56
C SER A 217 -7.59 -24.22 -2.81
N LYS A 218 -7.67 -23.93 -1.51
CA LYS A 218 -8.93 -24.04 -0.75
C LYS A 218 -10.02 -23.11 -1.26
N VAL A 219 -9.67 -21.89 -1.66
CA VAL A 219 -10.62 -20.94 -2.27
C VAL A 219 -11.14 -21.45 -3.62
N LEU A 220 -10.28 -22.06 -4.44
CA LEU A 220 -10.68 -22.66 -5.71
C LEU A 220 -11.60 -23.87 -5.51
N ILE A 221 -11.23 -24.79 -4.60
CA ILE A 221 -12.06 -25.96 -4.25
C ILE A 221 -13.43 -25.53 -3.69
N GLN A 222 -13.48 -24.44 -2.90
CA GLN A 222 -14.73 -23.94 -2.37
C GLN A 222 -15.61 -23.28 -3.45
N LYS A 223 -15.02 -22.66 -4.47
CA LYS A 223 -15.74 -22.12 -5.62
C LYS A 223 -16.38 -23.23 -6.46
N ASP A 224 -15.68 -24.35 -6.64
CA ASP A 224 -16.19 -25.50 -7.40
C ASP A 224 -17.30 -26.28 -6.66
N ASN A 225 -17.39 -26.11 -5.33
CA ASN A 225 -18.42 -26.71 -4.47
C ASN A 225 -19.57 -25.75 -4.10
N LEU A 226 -19.68 -24.59 -4.75
CA LEU A 226 -20.86 -23.74 -4.58
C LEU A 226 -22.08 -24.46 -5.16
N PRO A 227 -23.19 -24.59 -4.41
CA PRO A 227 -24.42 -25.13 -4.98
C PRO A 227 -24.85 -24.25 -6.16
N VAL A 228 -25.06 -24.89 -7.31
CA VAL A 228 -25.73 -24.24 -8.44
C VAL A 228 -27.16 -23.99 -8.00
N TYR A 229 -27.48 -22.73 -7.70
CA TYR A 229 -28.86 -22.33 -7.53
C TYR A 229 -29.49 -22.37 -8.92
N GLU A 230 -30.41 -23.32 -9.14
CA GLU A 230 -31.34 -23.20 -10.26
C GLU A 230 -32.11 -21.91 -10.05
N ASP A 231 -32.04 -21.02 -11.05
CA ASP A 231 -32.82 -19.80 -11.07
C ASP A 231 -34.31 -20.16 -11.06
N PRO A 232 -35.06 -19.82 -9.98
CA PRO A 232 -36.48 -20.13 -9.91
C PRO A 232 -37.31 -19.39 -10.98
N GLU A 233 -36.73 -18.40 -11.67
CA GLU A 233 -37.38 -17.68 -12.77
C GLU A 233 -37.38 -18.47 -14.10
N SER A 234 -36.60 -19.55 -14.20
CA SER A 234 -36.54 -20.39 -15.41
C SER A 234 -37.83 -21.18 -15.71
N ASN A 235 -38.74 -21.27 -14.74
CA ASN A 235 -40.04 -21.95 -14.86
C ASN A 235 -41.24 -21.00 -14.64
N LEU A 236 -41.04 -19.68 -14.70
CA LEU A 236 -42.18 -18.76 -14.68
C LEU A 236 -43.01 -18.95 -15.95
N PRO A 237 -44.35 -19.08 -15.84
CA PRO A 237 -45.23 -18.97 -16.99
C PRO A 237 -44.95 -17.64 -17.69
N GLN A 238 -44.74 -17.70 -19.00
CA GLN A 238 -44.62 -16.50 -19.82
C GLN A 238 -45.96 -15.77 -19.75
N TYR A 239 -46.02 -14.66 -19.02
CA TYR A 239 -47.20 -13.80 -19.02
C TYR A 239 -47.22 -13.02 -20.33
N ASP A 240 -48.34 -13.07 -21.04
CA ASP A 240 -48.57 -12.19 -22.18
C ASP A 240 -48.48 -10.73 -21.70
N ASP A 241 -47.63 -9.96 -22.36
CA ASP A 241 -47.43 -8.55 -22.10
C ASP A 241 -48.77 -7.79 -22.32
N PRO A 242 -49.37 -7.20 -21.27
CA PRO A 242 -50.63 -6.47 -21.38
C PRO A 242 -50.48 -5.15 -22.17
N GLU A 243 -49.27 -4.75 -22.57
CA GLU A 243 -49.04 -3.56 -23.42
C GLU A 243 -49.18 -3.86 -24.93
N SER A 244 -49.50 -5.10 -25.32
CA SER A 244 -49.71 -5.49 -26.73
C SER A 244 -50.96 -4.87 -27.39
N ASP A 245 -51.91 -4.36 -26.60
CA ASP A 245 -53.14 -3.70 -27.08
C ASP A 245 -53.11 -2.17 -26.94
N LEU A 246 -51.95 -1.56 -26.64
CA LEU A 246 -51.84 -0.10 -26.64
C LEU A 246 -51.97 0.44 -28.07
N PRO A 247 -52.87 1.42 -28.33
CA PRO A 247 -52.95 2.05 -29.64
C PRO A 247 -51.62 2.72 -30.00
N GLN A 248 -51.03 2.27 -31.11
CA GLN A 248 -49.87 2.91 -31.73
C GLN A 248 -50.30 4.29 -32.24
N TYR A 249 -49.78 5.35 -31.62
CA TYR A 249 -49.88 6.69 -32.18
C TYR A 249 -48.84 6.81 -33.30
N GLU A 250 -49.28 7.07 -34.53
CA GLU A 250 -48.36 7.45 -35.61
C GLU A 250 -47.71 8.78 -35.26
N ASP A 251 -46.39 8.78 -35.10
CA ASP A 251 -45.57 9.99 -35.03
C ASP A 251 -45.51 10.63 -36.43
N PRO A 252 -46.13 11.81 -36.66
CA PRO A 252 -46.21 12.41 -37.98
C PRO A 252 -44.86 12.94 -38.51
N GLU A 253 -43.76 12.81 -37.76
CA GLU A 253 -42.42 13.21 -38.19
C GLU A 253 -41.49 12.05 -38.60
N ALA A 254 -41.97 10.79 -38.59
CA ALA A 254 -41.17 9.62 -38.98
C ALA A 254 -41.15 9.35 -40.49
N ALA A 255 -40.91 10.37 -41.32
CA ALA A 255 -40.53 10.19 -42.72
C ALA A 255 -39.04 10.49 -42.90
N SER A 256 -38.19 9.48 -42.75
CA SER A 256 -36.77 9.58 -43.10
C SER A 256 -36.58 9.74 -44.61
N PRO A 257 -35.63 10.57 -45.05
CA PRO A 257 -34.74 10.14 -46.12
C PRO A 257 -33.25 10.32 -45.74
N SER A 258 -32.50 9.22 -45.81
CA SER A 258 -31.07 9.12 -46.14
C SER A 258 -30.13 10.24 -45.66
N THR A 259 -29.32 9.96 -44.64
CA THR A 259 -28.20 10.80 -44.20
C THR A 259 -27.13 10.94 -45.30
N PRO A 260 -26.80 12.17 -45.77
CA PRO A 260 -25.59 12.39 -46.56
C PRO A 260 -24.36 12.46 -45.62
N GLN A 261 -23.26 11.84 -46.02
CA GLN A 261 -21.96 12.02 -45.35
C GLN A 261 -21.52 13.48 -45.45
N TYR A 262 -21.32 14.14 -44.30
CA TYR A 262 -20.69 15.46 -44.24
C TYR A 262 -19.17 15.32 -44.25
N VAL A 263 -18.53 15.85 -45.29
CA VAL A 263 -17.07 15.98 -45.40
C VAL A 263 -16.73 17.42 -45.01
N ASP A 264 -15.91 17.60 -43.97
CA ASP A 264 -15.47 18.91 -43.50
C ASP A 264 -14.41 19.51 -44.45
N PRO A 265 -14.66 20.66 -45.09
CA PRO A 265 -13.74 21.30 -46.04
C PRO A 265 -12.58 22.05 -45.38
N SER A 266 -12.46 22.06 -44.05
CA SER A 266 -11.42 22.83 -43.33
C SER A 266 -10.15 22.04 -42.97
N VAL A 267 -10.08 20.76 -43.33
CA VAL A 267 -8.91 19.91 -43.08
C VAL A 267 -8.08 19.76 -44.36
N PRO A 268 -6.82 20.24 -44.40
CA PRO A 268 -5.89 19.88 -45.46
C PRO A 268 -5.66 18.36 -45.43
N GLN A 269 -6.00 17.69 -46.54
CA GLN A 269 -5.67 16.29 -46.75
C GLN A 269 -4.18 16.20 -47.06
N TYR A 270 -3.39 15.64 -46.14
CA TYR A 270 -2.01 15.28 -46.41
C TYR A 270 -2.04 13.89 -47.08
N GLU A 271 -1.64 13.81 -48.35
CA GLU A 271 -1.37 12.53 -49.00
C GLU A 271 -0.09 11.94 -48.41
N ASP A 272 -0.22 10.72 -47.88
CA ASP A 272 0.86 9.85 -47.43
C ASP A 272 1.55 9.22 -48.67
N PRO A 273 2.82 9.55 -48.98
CA PRO A 273 3.56 8.81 -49.98
C PRO A 273 4.18 7.59 -49.30
N GLY A 274 3.55 6.44 -49.52
CA GLY A 274 3.84 5.19 -48.82
C GLY A 274 5.18 4.50 -49.13
N GLU A 275 5.27 3.32 -48.51
CA GLU A 275 6.30 2.25 -48.55
C GLU A 275 7.69 2.56 -47.95
#